data_AF-A0A6C0EMJ9-F1
#
_entry.id   AF-A0A6C0EMJ9-F1
#
_cell.length_a   1.000
_cell.length_b   1.000
_cell.length_c   1.000
_cell.angle_alpha   90.00
_cell.angle_beta   90.00
_cell.angle_gamma   90.00
#
_symmetry.space_group_name_H-M   'P 1'
#
loop_
_entity.id
_entity.type
_entity.pdbx_description
1 polymer ?
#
loop_
_entity_poly.entity_id
_entity_poly.type
_entity_poly.pdbx_seq_one_letter_code
_entity_poly.pdbx_strand_id
1 'polypeptide(L)'
;MTEVTPNMIKSYPDEFKQFVISNKLKLPNISSGNGKALAAMLNNKWKFWQADDCNAFCKKFDIPSRDPLQLFNKKAQNGFESCKERGKNYICYPYRVSNKWSMRQDFKYAGTEEDKTEEINKIKKNILEDYVNQPNESWQLGHKNPFSSDSSSANLVLQPPIQAKYRDRYIFIDTLTRIPTPDELSKLIKQGKSPYTKAQQRELRDILNNLNLD
;
A
#
# COMPACT_ATOMS: atom_id res chain seq x y z
N MET A 1 -14.01 -25.53 0.22
CA MET A 1 -13.10 -24.49 -0.30
C MET A 1 -13.07 -24.61 -1.81
N THR A 2 -13.48 -23.59 -2.56
CA THR A 2 -13.36 -23.59 -4.03
C THR A 2 -11.88 -23.55 -4.39
N GLU A 3 -11.41 -24.62 -5.02
CA GLU A 3 -10.03 -24.74 -5.44
C GLU A 3 -9.79 -23.80 -6.63
N VAL A 4 -8.74 -22.96 -6.56
CA VAL A 4 -8.40 -22.09 -7.68
C VAL A 4 -7.90 -22.93 -8.84
N THR A 5 -8.55 -22.80 -9.99
CA THR A 5 -8.20 -23.52 -11.22
C THR A 5 -7.32 -22.66 -12.14
N PRO A 6 -6.55 -23.27 -13.06
CA PRO A 6 -5.77 -22.53 -14.04
C PRO A 6 -6.60 -21.56 -14.89
N ASN A 7 -7.87 -21.88 -15.19
CA ASN A 7 -8.72 -21.00 -15.98
C ASN A 7 -9.10 -19.71 -15.23
N MET A 8 -9.28 -19.77 -13.91
CA MET A 8 -9.61 -18.61 -13.08
C MET A 8 -8.51 -17.54 -13.03
N ILE A 9 -7.29 -17.86 -13.47
CA ILE A 9 -6.16 -16.92 -13.45
C ILE A 9 -5.70 -16.49 -14.86
N LYS A 10 -6.43 -16.87 -15.91
CA LYS A 10 -6.13 -16.48 -17.30
C LYS A 10 -6.75 -15.15 -17.71
N SER A 11 -7.78 -14.70 -16.99
CA SER A 11 -8.47 -13.43 -17.27
C SER A 11 -9.09 -12.85 -16.01
N TYR A 12 -9.37 -11.55 -16.05
CA TYR A 12 -10.18 -10.87 -15.04
C TYR A 12 -11.67 -11.00 -15.37
N PRO A 13 -12.56 -11.05 -14.36
CA PRO A 13 -14.01 -10.98 -14.59
C PRO A 13 -14.40 -9.69 -15.33
N ASP A 14 -15.36 -9.77 -16.23
CA ASP A 14 -15.72 -8.63 -17.09
C ASP A 14 -16.31 -7.46 -16.30
N GLU A 15 -17.10 -7.74 -15.26
CA GLU A 15 -17.57 -6.73 -14.32
C GLU A 15 -16.41 -5.94 -13.68
N PHE A 16 -15.33 -6.62 -13.32
CA PHE A 16 -14.15 -5.97 -12.77
C PHE A 16 -13.40 -5.16 -13.83
N LYS A 17 -13.31 -5.64 -15.07
CA LYS A 17 -12.73 -4.86 -16.18
C LYS A 17 -13.52 -3.57 -16.43
N GLN A 18 -14.85 -3.63 -16.39
CA GLN A 18 -15.69 -2.44 -16.52
C GLN A 18 -15.42 -1.45 -15.39
N PHE A 19 -15.38 -1.94 -14.15
CA PHE A 19 -14.99 -1.11 -13.00
C PHE A 19 -13.63 -0.41 -13.20
N VAL A 20 -12.62 -1.13 -13.68
CA VAL A 20 -11.29 -0.58 -13.99
C VAL A 20 -11.37 0.51 -15.05
N ILE A 21 -12.10 0.27 -16.15
CA ILE A 21 -12.23 1.22 -17.27
C ILE A 21 -12.92 2.49 -16.80
N SER A 22 -14.07 2.36 -16.11
CA SER A 22 -14.84 3.50 -15.59
C SER A 22 -14.04 4.37 -14.62
N ASN A 23 -13.10 3.77 -13.87
CA ASN A 23 -12.26 4.46 -12.89
C ASN A 23 -10.84 4.75 -13.39
N LYS A 24 -10.56 4.56 -14.68
CA LYS A 24 -9.24 4.82 -15.31
C LYS A 24 -8.06 4.15 -14.58
N LEU A 25 -8.29 2.97 -14.00
CA LEU A 25 -7.28 2.21 -13.27
C LEU A 25 -6.38 1.42 -14.22
N LYS A 26 -5.16 1.10 -13.78
CA LYS A 26 -4.26 0.21 -14.53
C LYS A 26 -4.33 -1.21 -13.99
N LEU A 27 -4.76 -2.14 -14.83
CA LEU A 27 -4.69 -3.56 -14.52
C LEU A 27 -3.24 -4.06 -14.48
N PRO A 28 -2.87 -4.89 -13.49
CA PRO A 28 -1.63 -5.66 -13.56
C PRO A 28 -1.63 -6.56 -14.80
N ASN A 29 -0.44 -6.89 -15.30
CA ASN A 29 -0.33 -7.90 -16.35
C ASN A 29 -0.83 -9.25 -15.81
N ILE A 30 -1.82 -9.86 -16.46
CA ILE A 30 -2.44 -11.12 -16.04
C ILE A 30 -1.44 -12.27 -15.93
N SER A 31 -0.36 -12.27 -16.71
CA SER A 31 0.69 -13.30 -16.66
C SER A 31 1.64 -13.15 -15.46
N SER A 32 1.69 -11.97 -14.84
CA SER A 32 2.53 -11.70 -13.67
C SER A 32 1.96 -12.35 -12.40
N GLY A 33 2.81 -12.63 -11.39
CA GLY A 33 2.34 -13.14 -10.09
C GLY A 33 1.27 -12.25 -9.45
N ASN A 34 1.42 -10.93 -9.57
CA ASN A 34 0.42 -9.96 -9.09
C ASN A 34 -0.91 -10.05 -9.85
N GLY A 35 -0.85 -10.29 -11.16
CA GLY A 35 -2.02 -10.42 -12.01
C GLY A 35 -2.78 -11.72 -11.73
N LYS A 36 -2.07 -12.85 -11.68
CA LYS A 36 -2.62 -14.16 -11.32
C LYS A 36 -3.27 -14.14 -9.94
N ALA A 37 -2.60 -13.56 -8.94
CA ALA A 37 -3.14 -13.43 -7.58
C ALA A 37 -4.41 -12.57 -7.55
N LEU A 38 -4.42 -11.43 -8.26
CA LEU A 38 -5.62 -10.59 -8.35
C LEU A 38 -6.78 -11.34 -9.01
N ALA A 39 -6.54 -12.06 -10.11
CA ALA A 39 -7.57 -12.85 -10.77
C ALA A 39 -8.12 -13.96 -9.86
N ALA A 40 -7.25 -14.62 -9.10
CA ALA A 40 -7.66 -15.62 -8.11
C ALA A 40 -8.57 -15.02 -7.02
N MET A 41 -8.22 -13.84 -6.51
CA MET A 41 -9.04 -13.13 -5.51
C MET A 41 -10.42 -12.75 -6.06
N LEU A 42 -10.48 -12.22 -7.28
CA LEU A 42 -11.72 -11.76 -7.91
C LEU A 42 -12.67 -12.93 -8.21
N ASN A 43 -12.13 -14.04 -8.72
CA ASN A 43 -12.91 -15.25 -8.99
C ASN A 43 -13.30 -16.02 -7.71
N ASN A 44 -12.80 -15.61 -6.55
CA ASN A 44 -13.13 -16.18 -5.23
C ASN A 44 -13.48 -15.07 -4.23
N LYS A 45 -14.46 -14.22 -4.59
CA LYS A 45 -14.85 -13.01 -3.83
C LYS A 45 -15.18 -13.21 -2.35
N TRP A 46 -15.52 -14.43 -1.93
CA TRP A 46 -15.83 -14.78 -0.54
C TRP A 46 -14.71 -15.52 0.19
N LYS A 47 -13.56 -15.75 -0.47
CA LYS A 47 -12.39 -16.38 0.14
C LYS A 47 -11.49 -15.33 0.75
N PHE A 48 -11.12 -15.55 2.02
CA PHE A 48 -10.03 -14.84 2.66
C PHE A 48 -8.70 -15.52 2.33
N TRP A 49 -7.73 -14.74 1.89
CA TRP A 49 -6.41 -15.23 1.56
C TRP A 49 -5.47 -14.97 2.73
N GLN A 50 -5.10 -16.04 3.44
CA GLN A 50 -4.14 -15.99 4.54
C GLN A 50 -2.75 -16.42 4.05
N ALA A 51 -1.73 -16.32 4.91
CA ALA A 51 -0.34 -16.62 4.54
C ALA A 51 -0.20 -18.01 3.90
N ASP A 52 -0.83 -19.03 4.49
CA ASP A 52 -0.79 -20.41 4.00
C ASP A 52 -1.48 -20.56 2.63
N ASP A 53 -2.61 -19.88 2.42
CA ASP A 53 -3.26 -19.84 1.11
C ASP A 53 -2.37 -19.23 0.03
N CYS A 54 -1.69 -18.12 0.37
CA CYS A 54 -0.82 -17.41 -0.56
C CYS A 54 0.40 -18.27 -0.93
N ASN A 55 0.99 -18.97 0.04
CA ASN A 55 2.09 -19.90 -0.16
C ASN A 55 1.66 -21.09 -1.04
N ALA A 56 0.53 -21.72 -0.70
CA ALA A 56 -0.04 -22.82 -1.48
C ALA A 56 -0.36 -22.40 -2.91
N PHE A 57 -0.90 -21.20 -3.11
CA PHE A 57 -1.17 -20.64 -4.43
C PHE A 57 0.11 -20.44 -5.25
N CYS A 58 1.13 -19.81 -4.67
CA CYS A 58 2.38 -19.56 -5.39
C CYS A 58 3.08 -20.87 -5.77
N LYS A 59 3.07 -21.86 -4.87
CA LYS A 59 3.59 -23.22 -5.15
C LYS A 59 2.79 -23.91 -6.25
N LYS A 60 1.45 -23.85 -6.21
CA LYS A 60 0.57 -24.50 -7.20
C LYS A 60 0.75 -23.95 -8.61
N PHE A 61 1.01 -22.66 -8.76
CA PHE A 61 1.07 -21.98 -10.06
C PHE A 61 2.47 -21.56 -10.48
N ASP A 62 3.49 -22.10 -9.80
CA ASP A 62 4.92 -21.84 -10.03
C ASP A 62 5.22 -20.33 -10.14
N ILE A 63 4.79 -19.58 -9.11
CA ILE A 63 4.97 -18.13 -9.05
C ILE A 63 6.18 -17.85 -8.14
N PRO A 64 7.33 -17.42 -8.70
CA PRO A 64 8.48 -17.07 -7.89
C PRO A 64 8.19 -15.80 -7.10
N SER A 65 8.06 -15.93 -5.78
CA SER A 65 7.91 -14.80 -4.87
C SER A 65 8.65 -15.05 -3.56
N ARG A 66 9.47 -14.08 -3.15
CA ARG A 66 10.10 -14.07 -1.81
C ARG A 66 9.09 -13.70 -0.71
N ASP A 67 7.97 -13.12 -1.08
CA ASP A 67 6.87 -12.75 -0.18
C ASP A 67 5.52 -12.97 -0.89
N PRO A 68 5.00 -14.22 -0.86
CA PRO A 68 3.72 -14.56 -1.46
C PRO A 68 2.55 -13.71 -0.96
N LEU A 69 2.55 -13.32 0.32
CA LEU A 69 1.48 -12.54 0.93
C LEU A 69 1.36 -11.14 0.29
N GLN A 70 2.47 -10.54 -0.13
CA GLN A 70 2.46 -9.25 -0.82
C GLN A 70 1.67 -9.25 -2.13
N LEU A 71 1.59 -10.39 -2.81
CA LEU A 71 0.79 -10.53 -4.02
C LEU A 71 -0.71 -10.39 -3.73
N PHE A 72 -1.16 -10.49 -2.48
CA PHE A 72 -2.56 -10.44 -2.08
C PHE A 72 -2.89 -9.19 -1.25
N ASN A 73 -1.98 -8.74 -0.39
CA ASN A 73 -2.26 -7.65 0.56
C ASN A 73 -1.93 -6.22 0.03
N LYS A 74 -1.26 -6.08 -1.13
CA LYS A 74 -0.89 -4.78 -1.72
C LYS A 74 -1.83 -4.27 -2.82
N LYS A 75 -3.04 -4.80 -2.96
CA LYS A 75 -3.97 -4.42 -4.06
C LYS A 75 -4.45 -2.97 -4.02
N ALA A 76 -4.52 -2.36 -2.84
CA ALA A 76 -4.73 -0.92 -2.71
C ALA A 76 -3.65 -0.05 -3.38
N GLN A 77 -2.45 -0.58 -3.67
CA GLN A 77 -1.44 0.16 -4.45
C GLN A 77 -1.78 0.23 -5.95
N ASN A 78 -2.61 -0.71 -6.43
CA ASN A 78 -3.12 -0.74 -7.80
C ASN A 78 -4.44 0.02 -7.95
N GLY A 79 -4.94 0.65 -6.89
CA GLY A 79 -6.20 1.40 -6.90
C GLY A 79 -7.43 0.60 -6.47
N PHE A 80 -7.28 -0.66 -6.07
CA PHE A 80 -8.42 -1.51 -5.70
C PHE A 80 -8.63 -1.53 -4.19
N GLU A 81 -9.83 -1.20 -3.71
CA GLU A 81 -10.14 -1.32 -2.28
C GLU A 81 -10.04 -2.79 -1.85
N SER A 82 -9.30 -3.00 -0.76
CA SER A 82 -9.07 -4.30 -0.15
C SER A 82 -9.63 -4.27 1.27
N CYS A 83 -9.92 -5.45 1.83
CA CYS A 83 -10.38 -5.60 3.20
C CYS A 83 -9.59 -4.76 4.22
N LYS A 84 -10.29 -4.20 5.20
CA LYS A 84 -9.71 -3.47 6.35
C LYS A 84 -9.45 -4.36 7.57
N GLU A 85 -9.99 -5.58 7.60
CA GLU A 85 -9.81 -6.54 8.69
C GLU A 85 -8.40 -7.13 8.71
N ARG A 86 -7.80 -7.21 9.91
CA ARG A 86 -6.45 -7.73 10.11
C ARG A 86 -6.37 -9.21 9.70
N GLY A 87 -5.37 -9.54 8.88
CA GLY A 87 -5.07 -10.92 8.50
C GLY A 87 -5.97 -11.54 7.42
N LYS A 88 -6.95 -10.79 6.89
CA LYS A 88 -7.83 -11.24 5.81
C LYS A 88 -7.58 -10.43 4.56
N ASN A 89 -7.12 -11.08 3.48
CA ASN A 89 -6.90 -10.43 2.21
C ASN A 89 -7.99 -10.82 1.21
N TYR A 90 -8.79 -9.87 0.75
CA TYR A 90 -9.74 -10.02 -0.34
C TYR A 90 -10.03 -8.65 -0.98
N ILE A 91 -10.55 -8.65 -2.21
CA ILE A 91 -11.03 -7.44 -2.90
C ILE A 91 -12.46 -7.17 -2.45
N CYS A 92 -12.76 -5.94 -2.03
CA CYS A 92 -14.11 -5.57 -1.61
C CYS A 92 -15.09 -5.71 -2.78
N TYR A 93 -16.29 -6.23 -2.48
CA TYR A 93 -17.43 -6.29 -3.41
C TYR A 93 -18.64 -5.63 -2.75
N PRO A 94 -19.37 -4.71 -3.42
CA PRO A 94 -19.10 -4.18 -4.77
C PRO A 94 -17.76 -3.45 -4.87
N TYR A 95 -17.15 -3.46 -6.07
CA TYR A 95 -15.81 -2.93 -6.28
C TYR A 95 -15.73 -1.42 -6.00
N ARG A 96 -14.64 -1.00 -5.36
CA ARG A 96 -14.39 0.39 -4.96
C ARG A 96 -12.94 0.78 -5.19
N VAL A 97 -12.72 2.06 -5.43
CA VAL A 97 -11.37 2.62 -5.59
C VAL A 97 -10.73 2.81 -4.22
N SER A 98 -9.46 2.47 -4.07
CA SER A 98 -8.75 2.68 -2.81
C SER A 98 -8.42 4.17 -2.60
N ASN A 99 -8.61 4.67 -1.38
CA ASN A 99 -8.23 6.04 -0.99
C ASN A 99 -6.76 6.37 -1.31
N LYS A 100 -5.85 5.39 -1.20
CA LYS A 100 -4.41 5.58 -1.49
C LYS A 100 -4.11 6.01 -2.92
N TRP A 101 -4.89 5.53 -3.88
CA TRP A 101 -4.74 5.88 -5.29
C TRP A 101 -5.38 7.25 -5.57
N SER A 102 -6.58 7.49 -5.01
CA SER A 102 -7.30 8.76 -5.14
C SER A 102 -6.55 9.98 -4.58
N MET A 103 -5.69 9.82 -3.58
CA MET A 103 -4.92 10.94 -3.01
C MET A 103 -3.67 11.34 -3.81
N ARG A 104 -3.29 10.61 -4.88
CA ARG A 104 -1.97 10.79 -5.55
C ARG A 104 -2.02 10.90 -7.07
N GLN A 105 -3.10 10.47 -7.69
CA GLN A 105 -3.35 10.65 -9.12
C GLN A 105 -4.61 11.51 -9.25
N ASP A 106 -4.62 12.44 -10.20
CA ASP A 106 -5.76 13.30 -10.55
C ASP A 106 -6.05 14.53 -9.66
N PHE A 107 -5.09 15.05 -8.88
CA PHE A 107 -5.21 16.45 -8.41
C PHE A 107 -5.18 17.38 -9.63
N LYS A 108 -6.37 17.80 -10.07
CA LYS A 108 -6.58 18.84 -11.07
C LYS A 108 -7.13 20.03 -10.33
N TYR A 109 -6.29 21.05 -10.14
CA TYR A 109 -6.78 22.36 -9.71
C TYR A 109 -7.11 23.16 -10.96
N ALA A 110 -8.40 23.29 -11.30
CA ALA A 110 -8.82 24.14 -12.41
C ALA A 110 -8.86 25.64 -12.03
N GLY A 111 -8.49 25.99 -10.79
CA GLY A 111 -8.45 27.35 -10.29
C GLY A 111 -9.73 27.81 -9.57
N THR A 112 -10.74 26.93 -9.44
CA THR A 112 -12.02 27.27 -8.79
C THR A 112 -11.94 27.07 -7.27
N GLU A 113 -12.74 27.83 -6.54
CA GLU A 113 -12.84 27.67 -5.08
C GLU A 113 -13.61 26.39 -4.70
N GLU A 114 -14.48 25.90 -5.60
CA GLU A 114 -15.20 24.63 -5.46
C GLU A 114 -14.24 23.43 -5.48
N ASP A 115 -13.32 23.35 -6.46
CA ASP A 115 -12.33 22.27 -6.56
C ASP A 115 -11.44 22.22 -5.33
N LYS A 116 -11.01 23.41 -4.89
CA LYS A 116 -10.21 23.59 -3.67
C LYS A 116 -10.97 23.10 -2.44
N THR A 117 -12.25 23.45 -2.33
CA THR A 117 -13.11 23.03 -1.22
C THR A 117 -13.31 21.52 -1.22
N GLU A 118 -13.54 20.91 -2.37
CA GLU A 118 -13.69 19.47 -2.51
C GLU A 118 -12.41 18.72 -2.07
N GLU A 119 -11.25 19.16 -2.54
CA GLU A 119 -9.97 18.56 -2.17
C GLU A 119 -9.65 18.75 -0.68
N ILE A 120 -9.93 19.93 -0.11
CA ILE A 120 -9.81 20.17 1.33
C ILE A 120 -10.70 19.19 2.11
N ASN A 121 -11.95 18.99 1.68
CA ASN A 121 -12.89 18.09 2.35
C ASN A 121 -12.44 16.63 2.24
N LYS A 122 -11.87 16.21 1.10
CA LYS A 122 -11.25 14.88 0.94
C LYS A 122 -10.08 14.69 1.91
N ILE A 123 -9.17 15.66 2.00
CA ILE A 123 -8.03 15.61 2.92
C ILE A 123 -8.52 15.50 4.37
N LYS A 124 -9.46 16.36 4.78
CA LYS A 124 -10.07 16.33 6.12
C LYS A 124 -10.71 14.99 6.42
N LYS A 125 -11.50 14.46 5.49
CA LYS A 125 -12.16 13.14 5.63
C LYS A 125 -11.13 12.03 5.82
N ASN A 126 -10.07 12.02 5.03
CA ASN A 126 -9.02 10.99 5.15
C ASN A 126 -8.29 11.08 6.50
N ILE A 127 -7.96 12.29 6.97
CA ILE A 127 -7.35 12.47 8.30
C ILE A 127 -8.31 11.99 9.40
N LEU A 128 -9.59 12.38 9.30
CA LEU A 128 -10.61 11.98 10.26
C LEU A 128 -10.74 10.46 10.33
N GLU A 129 -10.85 9.79 9.17
CA GLU A 129 -10.97 8.34 9.12
C GLU A 129 -9.70 7.65 9.59
N ASP A 130 -8.51 8.04 9.12
CA ASP A 130 -7.26 7.30 9.38
C ASP A 130 -6.65 7.56 10.77
N TYR A 131 -6.95 8.70 11.40
CA TYR A 131 -6.29 9.13 12.64
C TYR A 131 -7.25 9.44 13.79
N VAL A 132 -8.45 9.94 13.52
CA VAL A 132 -9.35 10.42 14.59
C VAL A 132 -10.38 9.37 14.97
N ASN A 133 -11.09 8.81 13.99
CA ASN A 133 -12.16 7.84 14.20
C ASN A 133 -11.66 6.40 14.40
N GLN A 134 -10.36 6.23 14.69
CA GLN A 134 -9.79 4.93 14.95
C GLN A 134 -10.06 4.51 16.41
N PRO A 135 -10.71 3.37 16.65
CA PRO A 135 -11.00 2.91 18.01
C PRO A 135 -9.71 2.66 18.78
N ASN A 136 -9.68 3.02 20.07
CA ASN A 136 -8.48 2.99 20.92
C ASN A 136 -7.79 1.62 20.93
N GLU A 137 -8.57 0.54 20.88
CA GLU A 137 -8.11 -0.85 20.88
C GLU A 137 -7.32 -1.22 19.61
N SER A 138 -7.48 -0.44 18.54
CA SER A 138 -6.75 -0.64 17.29
C SER A 138 -5.40 0.07 17.25
N TRP A 139 -5.14 0.99 18.18
CA TRP A 139 -3.83 1.64 18.30
C TRP A 139 -2.79 0.65 18.80
N GLN A 140 -1.56 0.79 18.30
CA GLN A 140 -0.46 -0.13 18.58
C GLN A 140 0.75 0.62 19.11
N LEU A 141 1.45 0.01 20.06
CA LEU A 141 2.77 0.48 20.47
C LEU A 141 3.80 -0.05 19.47
N GLY A 142 4.48 0.86 18.77
CA GLY A 142 5.50 0.55 17.77
C GLY A 142 6.81 1.28 18.03
N HIS A 143 7.83 1.00 17.22
CA HIS A 143 9.11 1.71 17.28
C HIS A 143 9.07 3.00 16.46
N LYS A 144 9.74 4.06 16.94
CA LYS A 144 9.94 5.32 16.18
C LYS A 144 10.75 5.08 14.92
N ASN A 145 11.86 4.36 15.06
CA ASN A 145 12.62 3.81 13.95
C ASN A 145 12.42 2.29 13.87
N PRO A 146 11.77 1.77 12.83
CA PRO A 146 11.48 0.34 12.67
C PRO A 146 12.73 -0.54 12.58
N PHE A 147 13.88 0.04 12.19
CA PHE A 147 15.16 -0.66 12.03
C PHE A 147 16.12 -0.42 13.19
N SER A 148 15.70 0.31 14.23
CA SER A 148 16.52 0.47 15.43
C SER A 148 16.54 -0.84 16.24
N SER A 149 17.71 -1.23 16.72
CA SER A 149 17.87 -2.32 17.69
C SER A 149 17.52 -1.89 19.12
N ASP A 150 17.26 -0.61 19.36
CA ASP A 150 16.88 -0.07 20.66
C ASP A 150 15.44 -0.44 21.00
N SER A 151 15.27 -1.37 21.95
CA SER A 151 13.96 -1.77 22.48
C SER A 151 13.55 -0.97 23.72
N SER A 152 14.27 0.10 24.06
CA SER A 152 13.93 0.94 25.20
C SER A 152 12.58 1.65 25.01
N SER A 153 11.95 2.00 26.12
CA SER A 153 10.72 2.79 26.11
C SER A 153 10.89 4.15 25.41
N ALA A 154 12.11 4.67 25.32
CA ALA A 154 12.42 5.91 24.61
C ALA A 154 12.25 5.78 23.08
N ASN A 155 12.35 4.57 22.52
CA ASN A 155 12.12 4.28 21.11
C ASN A 155 10.68 3.84 20.82
N LEU A 156 9.80 3.77 21.82
CA LEU A 156 8.39 3.40 21.63
C LEU A 156 7.51 4.62 21.35
N VAL A 157 6.48 4.42 20.53
CA VAL A 157 5.46 5.43 20.19
C VAL A 157 4.12 4.76 19.88
N LEU A 158 3.02 5.43 20.24
CA LEU A 158 1.67 5.00 19.87
C LEU A 158 1.41 5.31 18.40
N GLN A 159 0.93 4.32 17.66
CA GLN A 159 0.71 4.38 16.22
C GLN A 159 -0.73 3.96 15.89
N PRO A 160 -1.46 4.76 15.10
CA PRO A 160 -2.76 4.34 14.59
C PRO A 160 -2.58 3.21 13.54
N PRO A 161 -3.63 2.42 13.26
CA PRO A 161 -3.56 1.29 12.31
C PRO A 161 -2.98 1.64 10.95
N ILE A 162 -3.24 2.86 10.47
CA ILE A 162 -2.73 3.32 9.19
C ILE A 162 -1.20 3.39 9.16
N GLN A 163 -0.55 3.77 10.27
CA GLN A 163 0.91 3.88 10.35
C GLN A 163 1.57 2.49 10.38
N ALA A 164 0.95 1.51 11.05
CA ALA A 164 1.42 0.13 11.05
C ALA A 164 1.58 -0.45 9.62
N LYS A 165 0.72 -0.02 8.67
CA LYS A 165 0.82 -0.40 7.25
C LYS A 165 2.09 0.08 6.54
N TYR A 166 2.76 1.09 7.09
CA TYR A 166 3.91 1.76 6.50
C TYR A 166 5.19 1.60 7.32
N ARG A 167 5.09 1.00 8.51
CA ARG A 167 6.16 0.97 9.50
C ARG A 167 7.48 0.44 8.95
N ASP A 168 7.47 -0.57 8.08
CA ASP A 168 8.72 -1.17 7.55
C ASP A 168 9.34 -0.37 6.39
N ARG A 169 8.69 0.71 5.96
CA ARG A 169 9.07 1.49 4.77
C ARG A 169 9.37 2.96 5.07
N TYR A 170 8.89 3.46 6.20
CA TYR A 170 8.99 4.88 6.53
C TYR A 170 9.32 5.07 8.01
N ILE A 171 10.16 6.06 8.30
CA ILE A 171 10.42 6.58 9.63
C ILE A 171 9.46 7.76 9.82
N PHE A 172 8.68 7.74 10.91
CA PHE A 172 7.73 8.80 11.23
C PHE A 172 8.41 9.84 12.12
N ILE A 173 8.36 11.10 11.69
CA ILE A 173 8.87 12.24 12.48
C ILE A 173 7.78 12.69 13.46
N ASP A 174 6.55 12.74 12.97
CA ASP A 174 5.34 13.01 13.73
C ASP A 174 4.18 12.12 13.20
N THR A 175 2.96 12.37 13.66
CA THR A 175 1.77 11.60 13.27
C THR A 175 1.53 11.53 11.75
N LEU A 176 1.85 12.59 11.00
CA LEU A 176 1.55 12.70 9.57
C LEU A 176 2.82 12.71 8.71
N THR A 177 3.90 13.29 9.22
CA THR A 177 5.16 13.47 8.51
C THR A 177 6.02 12.23 8.61
N ARG A 178 6.49 11.74 7.47
CA ARG A 178 7.35 10.57 7.39
C ARG A 178 8.36 10.68 6.28
N ILE A 179 9.51 10.08 6.50
CA ILE A 179 10.59 9.98 5.52
C ILE A 179 10.78 8.51 5.13
N PRO A 180 11.10 8.21 3.86
CA PRO A 180 11.37 6.85 3.44
C PRO A 180 12.62 6.31 4.13
N THR A 181 12.61 5.03 4.47
CA THR A 181 13.83 4.34 4.90
C THR A 181 14.82 4.25 3.73
N PRO A 182 16.12 4.00 3.94
CA PRO A 182 17.09 3.89 2.84
C PRO A 182 16.65 2.93 1.73
N ASP A 183 16.10 1.77 2.12
CA ASP A 183 15.55 0.76 1.22
C ASP A 183 14.35 1.27 0.39
N GLU A 184 13.43 1.97 1.05
CA GLU A 184 12.26 2.55 0.36
C GLU A 184 12.68 3.70 -0.56
N LEU A 185 13.60 4.54 -0.12
CA LEU A 185 14.14 5.64 -0.92
C LEU A 185 14.82 5.11 -2.19
N SER A 186 15.64 4.06 -2.07
CA SER A 186 16.27 3.39 -3.20
C SER A 186 15.24 2.86 -4.21
N LYS A 187 14.15 2.25 -3.74
CA LYS A 187 13.04 1.79 -4.60
C LYS A 187 12.34 2.94 -5.31
N LEU A 188 12.05 4.03 -4.59
CA LEU A 188 11.41 5.21 -5.15
C LEU A 188 12.27 5.87 -6.24
N ILE A 189 13.58 5.99 -6.02
CA ILE A 189 14.53 6.51 -7.01
C ILE A 189 14.52 5.64 -8.28
N LYS A 190 14.64 4.31 -8.14
CA LYS A 190 14.60 3.37 -9.28
C LYS A 190 13.30 3.43 -10.08
N GLN A 191 12.19 3.81 -9.43
CA GLN A 191 10.88 3.96 -10.06
C GLN A 191 10.65 5.35 -10.66
N GLY A 192 11.61 6.27 -10.59
CA GLY A 192 11.41 7.67 -11.00
C GLY A 192 10.45 8.45 -10.11
N LYS A 193 10.24 7.99 -8.86
CA LYS A 193 9.33 8.57 -7.87
C LYS A 193 10.06 9.12 -6.64
N SER A 194 11.32 9.50 -6.81
CA SER A 194 12.11 10.08 -5.73
C SER A 194 11.40 11.33 -5.18
N PRO A 195 11.27 11.48 -3.84
CA PRO A 195 10.78 12.72 -3.25
C PRO A 195 11.81 13.85 -3.37
N TYR A 196 13.05 13.54 -3.72
CA TYR A 196 14.14 14.50 -3.84
C TYR A 196 14.46 14.80 -5.30
N THR A 197 14.74 16.07 -5.59
CA THR A 197 15.34 16.49 -6.86
C THR A 197 16.76 15.94 -7.01
N LYS A 198 17.32 16.00 -8.23
CA LYS A 198 18.72 15.59 -8.47
C LYS A 198 19.73 16.44 -7.67
N ALA A 199 19.44 17.72 -7.45
CA ALA A 199 20.29 18.61 -6.66
C ALA A 199 20.31 18.17 -5.18
N GLN A 200 19.13 17.98 -4.59
CA GLN A 200 18.99 17.49 -3.21
C GLN A 200 19.61 16.10 -3.00
N GLN A 201 19.57 15.23 -4.03
CA GLN A 201 20.25 13.93 -3.94
C GLN A 201 21.77 14.05 -3.88
N ARG A 202 22.36 15.04 -4.57
CA ARG A 202 23.81 15.33 -4.48
C ARG A 202 24.15 15.86 -3.10
N GLU A 203 23.38 16.83 -2.60
CA GLU A 203 23.55 17.36 -1.25
C GLU A 203 23.46 16.26 -0.19
N LEU A 204 22.45 15.39 -0.30
CA LEU A 204 22.28 14.26 0.62
C LEU A 204 23.48 13.31 0.59
N ARG A 205 23.99 12.99 -0.61
CA ARG A 205 25.21 12.17 -0.76
C ARG A 205 26.40 12.83 -0.07
N ASP A 206 26.59 14.13 -0.29
CA ASP A 206 27.74 14.86 0.25
C ASP A 206 27.66 14.96 1.78
N ILE A 207 26.46 15.18 2.35
CA ILE A 207 26.22 15.11 3.80
C ILE A 207 26.61 13.73 4.33
N LEU A 208 26.07 12.65 3.75
CA LEU A 208 26.29 11.29 4.25
C LEU A 208 27.75 10.85 4.14
N ASN A 209 28.46 11.23 3.08
CA ASN A 209 29.88 10.91 2.90
C ASN A 209 30.79 11.65 3.89
N ASN A 210 30.33 12.77 4.45
CA ASN A 210 31.08 13.57 5.42
C ASN A 210 30.77 13.20 6.87
N LEU A 211 29.85 12.26 7.13
CA LEU A 211 29.58 11.77 8.48
C LEU A 211 30.69 10.80 8.91
N ASN A 212 31.21 11.00 10.12
CA ASN A 212 32.06 10.01 10.77
C ASN A 212 31.14 9.00 11.46
N LEU A 213 31.09 7.77 10.92
CA LEU A 213 30.13 6.73 11.33
C LEU A 213 30.79 5.59 12.13
N ASP A 214 31.98 5.85 12.68
CA ASP A 214 32.72 4.96 13.57
C ASP A 214 32.32 5.14 15.05
#